data_AF-A0A969R312-F1
#
_entry.id   AF-A0A969R312-F1
#
_cell.length_a   1.000
_cell.length_b   1.000
_cell.length_c   1.000
_cell.angle_alpha   90.00
_cell.angle_beta   90.00
_cell.angle_gamma   90.00
#
_symmetry.space_group_name_H-M   'P 1'
#
loop_
_entity.id
_entity.type
_entity.pdbx_description
1 polymer ?
#
loop_
_entity_poly.entity_id
_entity_poly.type
_entity_poly.pdbx_seq_one_letter_code
_entity_poly.pdbx_strand_id
1 'polypeptide(L)'
;MHHISCLEPDVRQSLLSNLGLENLPRNVYYGDGSPIEDSVMAEIGAAYQQAQVSFPWQQRDLLMLDNMLVAHARNPYQGDRKIVVAMGAMNSEQ
;
A
#
# COMPACT_ATOMS: atom_id res chain seq x y z
N MET A 1 6.14 4.58 4.01
CA MET A 1 5.55 5.25 5.19
C MET A 1 4.12 4.75 5.28
N HIS A 2 3.48 4.71 6.44
CA HIS A 2 2.12 4.19 6.54
C HIS A 2 1.33 4.94 7.62
N HIS A 3 0.02 5.03 7.42
CA HIS A 3 -0.89 5.61 8.40
C HIS A 3 -1.16 4.61 9.52
N ILE A 4 -1.35 5.10 10.75
CA ILE A 4 -1.56 4.24 11.93
C ILE A 4 -2.82 3.38 11.85
N SER A 5 -3.82 3.82 11.08
CA SER A 5 -5.05 3.04 10.86
C SER A 5 -4.83 1.77 10.05
N CYS A 6 -3.69 1.66 9.34
CA CYS A 6 -3.32 0.46 8.59
C CYS A 6 -2.65 -0.62 9.46
N LEU A 7 -2.43 -0.34 10.75
CA LEU A 7 -1.88 -1.30 11.71
C LEU A 7 -3.00 -2.07 12.40
N GLU A 8 -2.71 -3.32 12.74
CA GLU A 8 -3.57 -4.11 13.63
C GLU A 8 -3.84 -3.36 14.93
N PRO A 9 -5.08 -3.37 15.47
CA PRO A 9 -5.46 -2.55 16.62
C PRO A 9 -4.52 -2.68 17.82
N ASP A 10 -4.11 -3.91 18.16
CA ASP A 10 -3.21 -4.17 19.28
C ASP A 10 -1.80 -3.61 19.05
N VAL A 11 -1.32 -3.68 17.81
CA VAL A 11 -0.02 -3.12 17.41
C VAL A 11 -0.07 -1.59 17.46
N ARG A 12 -1.13 -0.99 16.91
CA ARG A 12 -1.38 0.45 16.97
C ARG A 12 -1.40 0.93 18.41
N GLN A 13 -2.15 0.26 19.28
CA GLN A 13 -2.30 0.64 20.68
C GLN A 13 -0.97 0.55 21.44
N SER A 14 -0.21 -0.54 21.22
CA SER A 14 1.10 -0.73 21.82
C SER A 14 2.11 0.34 21.38
N LEU A 15 2.14 0.70 20.09
CA LEU A 15 3.05 1.74 19.62
C LEU A 15 2.68 3.12 20.16
N LEU A 16 1.38 3.45 20.20
CA LEU A 16 0.90 4.71 20.74
C LEU A 16 1.21 4.85 22.24
N SER A 17 1.03 3.79 23.03
CA SER A 17 1.29 3.84 24.47
C SER A 17 2.77 3.96 24.79
N ASN A 18 3.65 3.32 24.02
CA ASN A 18 5.08 3.30 24.29
C ASN A 18 5.84 4.50 23.70
N LEU A 19 5.40 5.02 22.54
CA LEU A 19 6.15 6.03 21.80
C LEU A 19 5.44 7.40 21.75
N GLY A 20 4.12 7.45 21.92
CA GLY A 20 3.33 8.63 21.60
C GLY A 20 3.18 8.84 20.09
N LEU A 21 2.22 9.67 19.68
CA LEU A 21 1.85 9.85 18.28
C LEU A 21 2.98 10.50 17.46
N GLU A 22 3.67 11.49 18.03
CA GLU A 22 4.74 12.23 17.36
C GLU A 22 6.03 11.43 17.11
N ASN A 23 6.25 10.35 17.85
CA ASN A 23 7.46 9.52 17.72
C ASN A 23 7.21 8.21 16.96
N LEU A 24 6.04 8.06 16.32
CA LEU A 24 5.72 6.85 15.59
C LEU A 24 6.62 6.68 14.35
N PRO A 25 7.22 5.50 14.17
CA PRO A 25 8.10 5.25 13.05
C PRO A 25 7.30 5.26 11.74
N ARG A 26 7.74 6.10 10.78
CA ARG A 26 7.20 6.17 9.41
C ARG A 26 5.71 6.57 9.31
N ASN A 27 5.16 7.24 10.33
CA ASN A 27 3.81 7.80 10.26
C ASN A 27 3.71 8.86 9.14
N VAL A 28 2.52 9.04 8.58
CA VAL A 28 2.25 9.99 7.51
C VAL A 28 1.25 11.06 7.94
N TYR A 29 1.42 12.24 7.37
CA TYR A 29 0.64 13.44 7.62
C TYR A 29 0.30 14.09 6.28
N TYR A 30 -0.64 15.04 6.28
CA TYR A 30 -0.79 15.95 5.15
C TYR A 30 0.47 16.79 4.96
N GLY A 31 0.60 17.45 3.80
CA GLY A 31 1.78 18.26 3.46
C GLY A 31 2.03 19.45 4.39
N ASP A 32 1.02 19.86 5.16
CA ASP A 32 1.08 20.89 6.19
C ASP A 32 1.44 20.34 7.59
N GLY A 33 1.58 19.01 7.73
CA GLY A 33 1.88 18.34 8.98
C GLY A 33 0.65 17.97 9.83
N SER A 34 -0.56 18.31 9.40
CA SER A 34 -1.78 17.88 10.11
C SER A 34 -2.02 16.36 9.95
N PRO A 35 -2.58 15.69 10.97
CA PRO A 35 -2.85 14.26 10.90
C PRO A 35 -3.91 13.95 9.83
N ILE A 36 -3.70 12.86 9.09
CA ILE A 36 -4.73 12.33 8.20
C ILE A 36 -5.77 11.62 9.06
N GLU A 37 -7.06 11.85 8.78
CA GLU A 37 -8.14 11.25 9.55
C GLU A 37 -8.30 9.76 9.22
N ASP A 38 -8.67 8.95 10.23
CA ASP A 38 -8.97 7.52 10.03
C ASP A 38 -10.07 7.31 8.96
N SER A 39 -11.05 8.22 8.87
CA SER A 39 -12.12 8.18 7.88
C SER A 39 -11.64 8.40 6.45
N VAL A 40 -10.66 9.29 6.25
CA VAL A 40 -10.07 9.54 4.91
C VAL A 40 -9.31 8.30 4.45
N MET A 41 -8.55 7.66 5.34
CA MET A 41 -7.89 6.40 5.03
C MET A 41 -8.87 5.27 4.73
N ALA A 42 -10.01 5.22 5.43
CA ALA A 42 -11.06 4.25 5.15
C ALA A 42 -11.69 4.47 3.76
N GLU A 43 -11.94 5.72 3.37
CA GLU A 43 -12.47 6.08 2.05
C GLU A 43 -11.47 5.71 0.94
N ILE A 44 -10.18 6.05 1.10
CA ILE A 44 -9.13 5.64 0.17
C ILE A 44 -9.10 4.11 0.05
N GLY A 45 -9.08 3.39 1.18
CA GLY A 45 -9.09 1.93 1.20
C GLY A 45 -10.29 1.34 0.44
N ALA A 46 -11.48 1.89 0.64
CA ALA A 46 -12.68 1.47 -0.08
C ALA A 46 -12.58 1.72 -1.59
N ALA A 47 -12.06 2.88 -2.00
CA ALA A 47 -11.85 3.20 -3.42
C ALA A 47 -10.87 2.22 -4.08
N TYR A 48 -9.76 1.89 -3.41
CA TYR A 48 -8.82 0.87 -3.88
C TYR A 48 -9.48 -0.50 -4.00
N GLN A 49 -10.25 -0.92 -2.99
CA GLN A 49 -10.97 -2.20 -3.01
C GLN A 49 -12.01 -2.29 -4.11
N GLN A 50 -12.70 -1.19 -4.43
CA GLN A 50 -13.68 -1.14 -5.51
C GLN A 50 -13.03 -1.17 -6.89
N ALA A 51 -11.88 -0.50 -7.03
CA ALA A 51 -11.15 -0.44 -8.29
C ALA A 51 -10.21 -1.63 -8.53
N GLN A 52 -9.98 -2.48 -7.52
CA GLN A 52 -9.01 -3.56 -7.63
C GLN A 52 -9.40 -4.59 -8.70
N VAL A 53 -8.39 -5.08 -9.40
CA VAL A 53 -8.50 -6.28 -10.24
C VAL A 53 -7.57 -7.33 -9.65
N SER A 54 -8.14 -8.46 -9.24
CA SER A 54 -7.39 -9.56 -8.65
C SER A 54 -7.70 -10.85 -9.40
N PHE A 55 -6.64 -11.59 -9.75
CA PHE A 55 -6.74 -12.85 -10.44
C PHE A 55 -5.72 -13.84 -9.85
N PRO A 56 -6.02 -15.15 -9.87
CA PRO A 56 -5.05 -16.17 -9.47
C PRO A 56 -3.94 -16.24 -10.51
N TRP A 57 -2.70 -16.08 -10.07
CA TRP A 57 -1.53 -16.25 -10.91
C TRP A 57 -1.39 -17.71 -11.36
N GLN A 58 -1.14 -17.91 -12.65
CA GLN A 58 -0.75 -19.19 -13.22
C GLN A 58 0.70 -19.17 -13.66
N GLN A 59 1.31 -20.35 -13.74
CA GLN A 59 2.68 -20.46 -14.21
C GLN A 59 2.75 -19.97 -15.66
N ARG A 60 3.71 -19.09 -15.95
CA ARG A 60 3.95 -18.45 -17.25
C ARG A 60 3.01 -17.27 -17.58
N ASP A 61 2.18 -16.82 -16.65
CA ASP A 61 1.46 -15.55 -16.81
C ASP A 61 2.45 -14.38 -16.85
N LEU A 62 2.11 -13.38 -17.68
CA LEU A 62 2.80 -12.10 -17.78
C LEU A 62 1.79 -10.99 -17.51
N LEU A 63 2.09 -10.12 -16.55
CA LEU A 63 1.35 -8.89 -16.31
C LEU A 63 2.21 -7.71 -16.75
N MET A 64 1.68 -6.91 -17.67
CA MET A 64 2.24 -5.60 -18.01
C MET A 64 1.26 -4.54 -17.51
N LEU A 65 1.80 -3.50 -16.88
CA LEU A 65 1.04 -2.36 -16.39
C LEU A 65 1.78 -1.08 -16.70
N ASP A 66 1.02 0.01 -16.82
CA ASP A 66 1.55 1.36 -16.84
C ASP A 66 1.71 1.84 -15.40
N ASN A 67 2.94 2.06 -14.96
CA ASN A 67 3.25 2.42 -13.57
C ASN A 67 2.77 3.84 -13.19
N MET A 68 2.41 4.68 -14.17
CA MET A 68 1.83 6.00 -13.92
C MET A 68 0.33 5.93 -13.64
N LEU A 69 -0.35 4.90 -14.16
CA LEU A 69 -1.80 4.77 -14.09
C LEU A 69 -2.27 3.70 -13.09
N VAL A 70 -1.41 2.74 -12.76
CA VAL A 70 -1.79 1.55 -12.00
C VAL A 70 -0.99 1.44 -10.71
N ALA A 71 -1.70 1.54 -9.59
CA ALA A 71 -1.19 1.07 -8.31
C ALA A 71 -1.27 -0.47 -8.26
N HIS A 72 -0.23 -1.11 -7.74
CA HIS A 72 -0.17 -2.56 -7.61
C HIS A 72 0.19 -2.96 -6.17
N ALA A 73 -0.42 -4.05 -5.72
CA ALA A 73 -0.25 -4.57 -4.38
C ALA A 73 -0.23 -6.11 -4.41
N ARG A 74 -0.16 -6.74 -3.23
CA ARG A 74 -0.12 -8.19 -3.09
C ARG A 74 -1.00 -8.63 -1.93
N ASN A 75 -1.92 -9.56 -2.21
CA ASN A 75 -2.67 -10.25 -1.16
C ASN A 75 -1.76 -11.16 -0.32
N PRO A 76 -2.12 -11.46 0.94
CA PRO A 76 -1.46 -12.49 1.73
C PRO A 76 -1.40 -13.82 0.98
N TYR A 77 -0.32 -14.58 1.15
CA TYR A 77 -0.14 -15.90 0.54
C TYR A 77 0.63 -16.82 1.50
N GLN A 78 0.56 -18.13 1.24
CA GLN A 78 1.29 -19.15 1.99
C GLN A 78 2.07 -20.04 1.01
N GLY A 79 3.15 -20.66 1.49
CA GLY A 79 4.01 -21.53 0.70
C GLY A 79 4.90 -20.80 -0.32
N ASP A 80 5.48 -21.58 -1.23
CA ASP A 80 6.43 -21.07 -2.22
C ASP A 80 5.75 -20.28 -3.33
N ARG A 81 6.23 -19.05 -3.55
CA ARG A 81 5.75 -18.15 -4.61
C ARG A 81 6.91 -17.35 -5.18
N LYS A 82 7.10 -17.42 -6.49
CA LYS A 82 8.12 -16.64 -7.21
C LYS A 82 7.49 -15.84 -8.34
N ILE A 83 7.56 -14.52 -8.21
CA ILE A 83 7.25 -13.57 -9.29
C ILE A 83 8.51 -12.75 -9.54
N VAL A 84 8.87 -12.60 -10.81
CA VAL A 84 9.97 -11.74 -11.24
C VAL A 84 9.40 -10.46 -11.84
N VAL A 85 10.15 -9.37 -11.72
CA VAL A 85 9.74 -8.05 -12.21
C VAL A 85 10.87 -7.51 -13.07
N ALA A 86 10.50 -6.89 -14.19
CA ALA A 86 11.38 -6.06 -15.00
C ALA A 86 10.73 -4.68 -15.13
N MET A 87 11.51 -3.63 -14.89
CA MET A 87 11.07 -2.25 -15.13
C MET A 87 11.41 -1.89 -16.57
N GLY A 88 10.40 -1.48 -17.34
CA GLY A 88 10.63 -0.86 -18.63
C GLY A 88 11.23 0.55 -18.47
N ALA A 89 12.00 1.00 -19.45
CA ALA A 89 12.39 2.40 -19.51
C ALA A 89 11.14 3.27 -19.66
N MET A 90 11.10 4.41 -18.97
CA MET A 90 10.12 5.45 -19.23
C MET A 90 10.57 6.09 -20.55
N ASN A 91 10.01 5.64 -21.68
CA ASN A 91 10.38 6.18 -22.99
C ASN A 91 9.90 7.62 -23.08
N SER A 92 10.78 8.58 -22.76
CA SER A 92 10.57 9.99 -23.03
C SER A 92 11.12 10.32 -24.42
N GLU A 93 10.62 9.67 -25.47
CA GLU A 93 10.83 10.13 -26.85
C GLU A 93 9.62 9.80 -27.73
N GLN A 94 8.79 10.83 -27.93
CA GLN A 94 8.28 11.28 -29.23
C GLN A 94 7.70 12.69 -29.09
#